data_AF-A0A1V6MZ98-F1
#
_entry.id   AF-A0A1V6MZ98-F1
#
_cell.length_a   1.000
_cell.length_b   1.000
_cell.length_c   1.000
_cell.angle_alpha   90.00
_cell.angle_beta   90.00
_cell.angle_gamma   90.00
#
_symmetry.space_group_name_H-M   'P 1'
#
loop_
_entity.id
_entity.type
_entity.pdbx_description
1 polymer ?
#
loop_
_entity_poly.entity_id
_entity_poly.type
_entity_poly.pdbx_seq_one_letter_code
_entity_poly.pdbx_strand_id
1 'polypeptide(L)'
;MMTTSTQRLLELSAAAPVADGGDLLDLLREGNVLYHQGLQETHQATATRLQGLSTADLAAAADAAKVPYDPSRDRAEMVLLLALAEWDMTPSALAYSAMVEDAARRGVSLLPEE
;
A
#
# COMPACT_ATOMS: atom_id res chain seq x y z
N MET A 1 -15.19 7.33 5.54
CA MET A 1 -15.56 5.98 6.01
C MET A 1 -14.31 5.13 5.82
N MET A 2 -13.83 4.47 6.86
CA MET A 2 -12.70 3.54 6.73
C MET A 2 -13.15 2.39 5.82
N THR A 3 -12.38 2.06 4.79
CA THR A 3 -12.72 0.91 3.94
C THR A 3 -12.53 -0.36 4.78
N THR A 4 -13.37 -1.38 4.56
CA THR A 4 -13.29 -2.65 5.29
C THR A 4 -11.89 -3.26 5.22
N SER A 5 -11.19 -3.04 4.10
CA SER A 5 -9.83 -3.52 3.83
C SER A 5 -8.77 -2.86 4.73
N THR A 6 -8.83 -1.53 4.89
CA THR A 6 -7.85 -0.77 5.71
C THR A 6 -8.00 -1.06 7.21
N GLN A 7 -9.24 -1.15 7.70
CA GLN A 7 -9.51 -1.53 9.08
C GLN A 7 -9.02 -2.95 9.37
N ARG A 8 -9.38 -3.91 8.50
CA ARG A 8 -8.98 -5.31 8.67
C ARG A 8 -7.47 -5.48 8.67
N LEU A 9 -6.75 -4.75 7.81
CA LEU A 9 -5.29 -4.81 7.77
C LEU A 9 -4.66 -4.38 9.10
N LEU A 10 -5.19 -3.35 9.75
CA LEU A 10 -4.74 -2.94 11.08
C LEU A 10 -5.06 -3.98 12.16
N GLU A 11 -6.22 -4.62 12.10
CA GLU A 11 -6.60 -5.70 13.02
C GLU A 11 -5.63 -6.89 12.91
N LEU A 12 -5.26 -7.29 11.69
CA LEU A 12 -4.29 -8.35 11.44
C LEU A 12 -2.91 -7.98 12.00
N SER A 13 -2.43 -6.77 11.70
CA SER A 13 -1.15 -6.27 12.23
C SER A 13 -1.12 -6.20 13.75
N ALA A 14 -2.25 -5.92 14.40
CA ALA A 14 -2.35 -5.91 15.86
C ALA A 14 -2.31 -7.32 16.49
N ALA A 15 -2.76 -8.35 15.76
CA ALA A 15 -2.75 -9.75 16.21
C ALA A 15 -1.39 -10.45 16.02
N ALA A 16 -0.59 -10.01 15.05
CA ALA A 16 0.68 -10.63 14.67
C ALA A 16 1.73 -10.81 15.80
N PRO A 17 1.88 -9.91 16.78
CA PRO A 17 2.91 -10.04 17.82
C PRO A 17 2.76 -11.29 18.71
N VAL A 18 1.53 -11.80 18.86
CA VAL A 18 1.24 -12.97 19.72
C VAL A 18 0.96 -14.25 18.93
N ALA A 19 0.83 -14.16 17.61
CA ALA A 19 0.66 -15.31 16.72
C ALA A 19 1.90 -16.21 16.72
N ASP A 20 1.73 -17.52 16.56
CA ASP A 20 2.85 -18.44 16.33
C ASP A 20 3.28 -18.44 14.85
N GLY A 21 4.24 -19.28 14.45
CA GLY A 21 4.78 -19.27 13.09
C GLY A 21 3.75 -19.64 12.00
N GLY A 22 2.82 -20.56 12.29
CA GLY A 22 1.79 -20.98 11.34
C GLY A 22 0.71 -19.91 11.21
N ASP A 23 0.21 -19.44 12.36
CA ASP A 23 -0.79 -18.37 12.42
C ASP A 23 -0.26 -17.07 11.79
N LEU A 24 1.02 -16.73 12.03
CA LEU A 24 1.64 -15.55 11.45
C LEU A 24 1.72 -15.61 9.93
N LEU A 25 2.01 -16.78 9.35
CA LEU A 25 2.02 -16.95 7.91
C LEU A 25 0.63 -16.73 7.30
N ASP A 26 -0.41 -17.20 7.96
CA ASP A 26 -1.79 -16.99 7.51
C ASP A 26 -2.23 -15.53 7.64
N LEU A 27 -1.86 -14.85 8.73
CA LEU A 27 -2.05 -13.39 8.88
C LEU A 27 -1.33 -12.61 7.77
N LEU A 28 -0.10 -13.00 7.41
CA LEU A 28 0.64 -12.38 6.30
C LEU A 28 -0.06 -12.60 4.97
N ARG A 29 -0.59 -13.79 4.70
CA ARG A 29 -1.28 -14.08 3.43
C ARG A 29 -2.55 -13.25 3.28
N GLU A 30 -3.36 -13.18 4.33
CA GLU A 30 -4.56 -12.35 4.36
C GLU A 30 -4.19 -10.87 4.23
N GLY A 31 -3.20 -10.41 5.01
CA GLY A 31 -2.69 -9.04 4.97
C GLY A 31 -2.17 -8.65 3.60
N ASN A 32 -1.49 -9.56 2.88
CA ASN A 32 -1.00 -9.32 1.53
C ASN A 32 -2.15 -9.04 0.54
N VAL A 33 -3.22 -9.83 0.60
CA VAL A 33 -4.40 -9.62 -0.25
C VAL A 33 -5.04 -8.26 0.04
N LEU A 34 -5.21 -7.94 1.33
CA LEU A 34 -5.83 -6.69 1.76
C LEU A 34 -4.96 -5.46 1.45
N TYR A 35 -3.64 -5.58 1.54
CA TYR A 35 -2.71 -4.52 1.16
C TYR A 35 -2.85 -4.19 -0.33
N HIS A 36 -2.86 -5.21 -1.20
CA HIS A 36 -3.05 -5.00 -2.64
C HIS A 36 -4.44 -4.46 -2.99
N GLN A 37 -5.48 -4.91 -2.27
CA GLN A 37 -6.82 -4.36 -2.43
C GLN A 37 -6.87 -2.87 -2.04
N GLY A 38 -6.27 -2.49 -0.91
CA GLY A 38 -6.18 -1.11 -0.45
C GLY A 38 -5.42 -0.21 -1.43
N LEU A 39 -4.33 -0.72 -2.01
CA LEU A 39 -3.61 -0.03 -3.09
C LEU A 39 -4.48 0.15 -4.33
N GLN A 40 -5.23 -0.88 -4.74
CA GLN A 40 -6.12 -0.79 -5.90
C GLN A 40 -7.25 0.23 -5.68
N GLU A 41 -7.86 0.23 -4.50
CA GLU A 41 -8.88 1.23 -4.10
C GLU A 41 -8.29 2.65 -4.13
N THR A 42 -7.10 2.85 -3.56
CA THR A 42 -6.37 4.13 -3.58
C THR A 42 -6.06 4.56 -5.01
N HIS A 43 -5.60 3.64 -5.86
CA HIS A 43 -5.31 3.93 -7.26
C HIS A 43 -6.55 4.39 -8.03
N GLN A 44 -7.70 3.74 -7.85
CA GLN A 44 -8.95 4.14 -8.48
C GLN A 44 -9.42 5.52 -7.99
N ALA A 45 -9.32 5.79 -6.69
CA ALA A 45 -9.67 7.08 -6.11
C ALA A 45 -8.75 8.20 -6.65
N THR A 46 -7.45 7.95 -6.70
CA THR A 46 -6.45 8.89 -7.22
C THR A 46 -6.62 9.13 -8.71
N ALA A 47 -6.87 8.09 -9.52
CA ALA A 47 -7.17 8.23 -10.94
C ALA A 47 -8.41 9.10 -11.18
N THR A 48 -9.47 8.89 -10.40
CA THR A 48 -10.70 9.70 -10.47
C THR A 48 -10.42 11.16 -10.09
N ARG A 49 -9.68 11.39 -9.00
CA ARG A 49 -9.33 12.73 -8.51
C ARG A 49 -8.46 13.51 -9.50
N LEU A 50 -7.57 12.83 -10.21
CA LEU A 50 -6.64 13.44 -11.16
C LEU A 50 -7.16 13.43 -12.60
N GLN A 51 -8.37 12.92 -12.83
CA GLN A 51 -8.96 12.86 -14.16
C GLN A 51 -9.15 14.28 -14.72
N GLY A 52 -8.71 14.51 -15.96
CA GLY A 52 -8.89 15.79 -16.65
C GLY A 52 -7.98 16.93 -16.17
N LEU A 53 -7.14 16.73 -15.14
CA LEU A 53 -6.15 17.74 -14.75
C LEU A 53 -5.17 18.05 -15.88
N SER A 54 -4.75 19.30 -15.98
CA SER A 54 -3.70 19.68 -16.93
C SER A 54 -2.36 19.01 -16.57
N THR A 55 -1.42 18.99 -17.51
CA THR A 55 -0.05 18.51 -17.27
C THR A 55 0.64 19.31 -16.15
N ALA A 56 0.38 20.63 -16.07
CA ALA A 56 0.94 21.49 -15.03
C ALA A 56 0.37 21.16 -13.64
N ASP A 57 -0.94 20.93 -13.55
CA ASP A 57 -1.58 20.56 -12.28
C ASP A 57 -1.16 19.16 -11.81
N LEU A 58 -0.94 18.24 -12.74
CA LEU A 58 -0.40 16.91 -12.42
C LEU A 58 1.05 17.01 -11.91
N ALA A 59 1.88 17.86 -12.50
CA ALA A 59 3.23 18.13 -12.02
C ALA A 59 3.22 18.74 -10.61
N ALA A 60 2.32 19.68 -10.34
CA ALA A 60 2.15 20.28 -9.02
C ALA A 60 1.69 19.24 -7.97
N ALA A 61 0.77 18.35 -8.35
CA ALA A 61 0.35 17.24 -7.47
C ALA A 61 1.50 16.29 -7.15
N ALA A 62 2.38 16.01 -8.12
CA ALA A 62 3.56 15.19 -7.93
C ALA A 62 4.60 15.83 -7.01
N ASP A 63 4.88 17.13 -7.20
CA ASP A 63 5.76 17.88 -6.32
C ASP A 63 5.24 17.89 -4.86
N ALA A 64 3.94 18.14 -4.66
CA ALA A 64 3.31 18.10 -3.34
C ALA A 64 3.42 16.73 -2.67
N ALA A 65 3.36 15.64 -3.45
CA ALA A 65 3.55 14.27 -2.98
C ALA A 65 5.02 13.84 -2.90
N LYS A 66 5.98 14.72 -3.25
CA LYS A 66 7.41 14.42 -3.39
C LYS A 66 7.70 13.25 -4.35
N VAL A 67 6.84 13.05 -5.34
CA VAL A 67 7.00 12.05 -6.39
C VAL A 67 7.72 12.71 -7.57
N PRO A 68 8.83 12.13 -8.07
CA PRO A 68 9.51 12.65 -9.26
C PRO A 68 8.57 12.70 -10.46
N TYR A 69 8.35 13.91 -10.98
CA TYR A 69 7.55 14.13 -12.17
C TYR A 69 8.40 14.01 -13.43
N ASP A 70 7.97 13.15 -14.36
CA ASP A 70 8.58 13.01 -15.68
C ASP A 70 7.53 13.30 -16.76
N PRO A 71 7.65 14.39 -17.54
CA PRO A 71 6.69 14.72 -18.58
C PRO A 71 6.72 13.78 -19.79
N SER A 72 7.76 12.95 -19.93
CA SER A 72 7.86 11.91 -20.96
C SER A 72 7.18 10.60 -20.56
N ARG A 73 6.88 10.43 -19.27
CA ARG A 73 6.21 9.26 -18.71
C ARG A 73 4.71 9.28 -19.04
N ASP A 74 4.13 8.10 -19.19
CA ASP A 74 2.68 7.98 -19.40
C ASP A 74 1.89 8.53 -18.20
N ARG A 75 0.74 9.13 -18.49
CA ARG A 75 -0.09 9.74 -17.46
C ARG A 75 -0.62 8.69 -16.47
N ALA A 76 -1.00 7.50 -16.93
CA ALA A 76 -1.50 6.46 -16.04
C ALA A 76 -0.39 5.94 -15.12
N GLU A 77 0.85 5.88 -15.61
CA GLU A 77 2.02 5.57 -14.79
C GLU A 77 2.27 6.65 -13.73
N MET A 78 2.16 7.94 -14.09
CA MET A 78 2.23 9.02 -13.10
C MET A 78 1.13 8.93 -12.03
N VAL A 79 -0.10 8.59 -12.42
CA VAL A 79 -1.22 8.40 -11.50
C VAL A 79 -0.97 7.22 -10.55
N LEU A 80 -0.40 6.12 -11.06
CA LEU A 80 -0.02 4.96 -10.24
C LEU A 80 1.04 5.33 -9.20
N LEU A 81 2.08 6.06 -9.60
CA LEU A 81 3.14 6.50 -8.68
C LEU A 81 2.60 7.41 -7.56
N LEU A 82 1.65 8.28 -7.88
CA LEU A 82 0.99 9.12 -6.89
C LEU A 82 0.11 8.30 -5.94
N ALA A 83 -0.61 7.31 -6.46
CA ALA A 83 -1.41 6.41 -5.65
C ALA A 83 -0.56 5.56 -4.70
N LEU A 84 0.60 5.08 -5.16
CA LEU A 84 1.58 4.38 -4.33
C LEU A 84 2.10 5.27 -3.20
N ALA A 85 2.54 6.49 -3.52
CA ALA A 85 3.03 7.44 -2.52
C ALA A 85 1.96 7.80 -1.48
N GLU A 86 0.69 7.88 -1.89
CA GLU A 86 -0.44 8.09 -0.99
C GLU A 86 -0.71 6.85 -0.11
N TRP A 87 -0.75 5.66 -0.71
CA TRP A 87 -1.03 4.40 -0.02
C TRP A 87 0.04 4.02 1.00
N ASP A 88 1.32 4.13 0.63
CA ASP A 88 2.45 3.72 1.46
C ASP A 88 2.59 4.55 2.74
N MET A 89 2.03 5.76 2.75
CA MET A 89 2.00 6.63 3.93
C MET A 89 0.76 6.42 4.80
N THR A 90 -0.14 5.51 4.43
CA THR A 90 -1.31 5.19 5.26
C THR A 90 -0.93 4.38 6.49
N PRO A 91 -1.63 4.56 7.63
CA PRO A 91 -1.39 3.74 8.82
C PRO A 91 -1.51 2.24 8.57
N SER A 92 -2.45 1.82 7.72
CA SER A 92 -2.66 0.41 7.37
C SER A 92 -1.52 -0.18 6.56
N ALA A 93 -1.00 0.55 5.57
CA ALA A 93 0.17 0.12 4.80
C ALA A 93 1.41 0.00 5.70
N LEU A 94 1.67 1.02 6.54
CA LEU A 94 2.79 1.03 7.47
C LEU A 94 2.72 -0.12 8.49
N ALA A 95 1.53 -0.38 9.04
CA ALA A 95 1.34 -1.47 10.00
C ALA A 95 1.55 -2.85 9.36
N TYR A 96 1.13 -3.04 8.10
CA TYR A 96 1.39 -4.26 7.36
C TYR A 96 2.88 -4.44 7.05
N SER A 97 3.56 -3.40 6.56
CA SER A 97 5.01 -3.46 6.32
C SER A 97 5.80 -3.80 7.59
N ALA A 98 5.45 -3.19 8.73
CA ALA A 98 6.07 -3.52 10.01
C ALA A 98 5.80 -4.98 10.45
N MET A 99 4.60 -5.51 10.17
CA MET A 99 4.26 -6.91 10.41
C MET A 99 5.10 -7.86 9.55
N VAL A 100 5.29 -7.55 8.25
CA VAL A 100 6.13 -8.32 7.33
C VAL A 100 7.59 -8.35 7.82
N GLU A 101 8.13 -7.19 8.22
CA GLU A 101 9.48 -7.09 8.76
C GLU A 101 9.66 -7.88 10.07
N ASP A 102 8.66 -7.84 10.95
CA ASP A 102 8.68 -8.63 12.19
C ASP A 102 8.64 -10.13 11.92
N ALA A 103 7.78 -10.56 11.01
CA ALA A 103 7.70 -11.96 10.63
C ALA A 103 9.00 -12.46 10.00
N ALA A 104 9.64 -11.66 9.13
CA ALA A 104 10.94 -12.00 8.55
C ALA A 104 12.02 -12.16 9.64
N ARG A 105 12.03 -11.28 10.65
CA ARG A 105 12.93 -11.41 11.82
C ARG A 105 12.70 -12.70 12.62
N ARG A 106 11.50 -13.29 12.52
CA ARG A 106 11.10 -14.53 13.17
C ARG A 106 11.22 -15.76 12.28
N GLY A 107 11.76 -15.62 11.06
CA GLY A 107 11.92 -16.71 10.10
C GLY A 107 10.63 -17.11 9.37
N VAL A 108 9.63 -16.23 9.34
CA VAL A 108 8.38 -16.45 8.60
C VAL A 108 8.33 -15.49 7.42
N SER A 109 8.20 -16.04 6.21
CA SER A 109 8.19 -15.28 4.97
C SER A 109 7.05 -15.74 4.07
N LEU A 110 6.47 -14.80 3.31
CA LEU A 110 5.55 -15.11 2.22
C LEU A 110 6.26 -15.67 0.99
N LEU A 111 7.55 -15.35 0.84
CA LEU A 111 8.38 -15.86 -0.23
C LEU A 111 8.91 -17.24 0.19
N PRO A 112 8.81 -18.26 -0.68
CA PRO A 112 9.40 -19.57 -0.39
C PRO A 112 10.92 -19.44 -0.20
N GLU A 113 11.47 -20.17 0.76
CA GLU A 113 12.92 -20.34 0.88
C GLU A 113 13.40 -21.19 -0.31
N GLU A 114 14.42 -20.72 -1.03
CA GLU A 114 15.07 -21.46 -2.13
C GLU A 114 15.95 -22.62 -1.62
#